data_AF-A0A0D3E9J4-F1
#
_entry.id   AF-A0A0D3E9J4-F1
#
_cell.length_a   1.000
_cell.length_b   1.000
_cell.length_c   1.000
_cell.angle_alpha   90.00
_cell.angle_beta   90.00
_cell.angle_gamma   90.00
#
_symmetry.space_group_name_H-M   'P 1'
#
loop_
_entity.id
_entity.type
_entity.pdbx_description
1 polymer ?
#
loop_
_entity_poly.entity_id
_entity_poly.type
_entity_poly.pdbx_seq_one_letter_code
_entity_poly.pdbx_strand_id
1 'polypeptide(L)'
;MRVSDLINQESKDWDVNLLEKYVNRVDIPLIRSLAISSTHRRDTFYWSYIRNGQYTVKLGYWVARNLLKTEEEKEVVEPSIIELQAFAWKLKAPKKICHLIWQLLTGHVAVTRNLARRNMKCDNYCPRCGEPEESVTDAIFECPPALQAWSLSSTPASPNLFPVSSVYTNMDYLFWRKNSIIDPEQDRDPYPWIIWYIWKARNNKLFRGIDRDPLELVRYAESECQAWFDANEVPQTVIHENNTEDPQVLSLGNICLLDGSWTPAAHFSGCGWVWMDNGGNIHLMGTRNITRRESALHLELEALRWAMENMSQHSTCQSFGTDCKDLIAMIKEPHVWTSFATELERIETLQICFPDFSIIHWLCASHSCSGVKSESTRNRIKSTWNRDSKIKMVGSVTEAHDSKVEALWWSYRITQRMIGEDGV
;
A
#
# COMPACT_ATOMS: atom_id res chain seq x y z
N MET A 1 9.19 19.56 34.85
CA MET A 1 8.99 20.08 33.50
C MET A 1 8.33 18.99 32.67
N ARG A 2 7.14 19.27 32.15
CA ARG A 2 6.35 18.44 31.24
C ARG A 2 6.38 19.09 29.84
N VAL A 3 5.91 18.38 28.82
CA VAL A 3 5.79 18.95 27.46
C VAL A 3 4.84 20.17 27.43
N SER A 4 3.79 20.15 28.26
CA SER A 4 2.89 21.30 28.48
C SER A 4 3.59 22.58 28.92
N ASP A 5 4.74 22.46 29.58
CA ASP A 5 5.48 23.57 30.16
C ASP A 5 6.40 24.25 29.12
N LEU A 6 6.48 23.68 27.90
CA LEU A 6 7.22 24.18 26.74
C LEU A 6 6.29 24.81 25.67
N ILE A 7 5.00 24.93 25.97
CA ILE A 7 3.96 25.47 25.06
C ILE A 7 3.51 26.83 25.57
N ASN A 8 3.59 27.85 24.72
CA ASN A 8 3.08 29.19 25.01
C ASN A 8 1.55 29.15 25.05
N GLN A 9 0.97 29.58 26.18
CA GLN A 9 -0.47 29.46 26.43
C GLN A 9 -1.33 30.52 25.73
N GLU A 10 -0.73 31.59 25.20
CA GLU A 10 -1.42 32.62 24.42
C GLU A 10 -1.43 32.27 22.93
N SER A 11 -0.27 31.91 22.35
CA SER A 11 -0.17 31.56 20.93
C SER A 11 -0.62 30.13 20.58
N LYS A 12 -0.69 29.23 21.57
CA LYS A 12 -0.86 27.77 21.41
C LYS A 12 0.19 27.15 20.47
N ASP A 13 1.40 27.68 20.49
CA ASP A 13 2.58 27.20 19.75
C ASP A 13 3.76 26.95 20.73
N TRP A 14 4.82 26.31 20.25
CA TRP A 14 6.02 26.00 21.02
C TRP A 14 6.77 27.28 21.47
N ASP A 15 7.10 27.38 22.75
CA ASP A 15 7.96 28.46 23.24
C ASP A 15 9.42 28.18 22.87
N VAL A 16 9.88 28.83 21.80
CA VAL A 16 11.25 28.70 21.27
C VAL A 16 12.31 29.03 22.33
N ASN A 17 12.05 29.96 23.25
CA ASN A 17 13.02 30.35 24.29
C ASN A 17 13.18 29.23 25.33
N LEU A 18 12.09 28.53 25.67
CA LEU A 18 12.12 27.39 26.58
C LEU A 18 12.71 26.15 25.89
N LEU A 19 12.44 25.95 24.59
CA LEU A 19 13.11 24.91 23.80
C LEU A 19 14.63 25.16 23.73
N GLU A 20 15.10 26.36 23.38
CA GLU A 20 16.53 26.68 23.31
C GLU A 20 17.26 26.58 24.66
N LYS A 21 16.53 26.70 25.78
CA LYS A 21 17.08 26.59 27.13
C LYS A 21 17.19 25.14 27.63
N TYR A 22 16.31 24.24 27.18
CA TYR A 22 16.15 22.91 27.80
C TYR A 22 16.20 21.72 26.84
N VAL A 23 16.20 21.94 25.52
CA VAL A 23 16.24 20.90 24.49
C VAL A 23 17.54 21.02 23.68
N ASN A 24 18.08 19.89 23.23
CA ASN A 24 19.24 19.88 22.36
C ASN A 24 18.90 20.55 21.01
N ARG A 25 19.79 21.41 20.51
CA ARG A 25 19.59 22.20 19.28
C ARG A 25 19.27 21.35 18.04
N VAL A 26 19.66 20.08 18.02
CA VAL A 26 19.34 19.12 16.95
C VAL A 26 17.85 18.73 16.96
N ASP A 27 17.22 18.68 18.14
CA ASP A 27 15.85 18.19 18.31
C ASP A 27 14.81 19.33 18.24
N ILE A 28 15.22 20.58 18.48
CA ILE A 28 14.32 21.76 18.41
C ILE A 28 13.56 21.85 17.07
N PRO A 29 14.18 21.66 15.89
CA PRO A 29 13.46 21.65 14.61
C PRO A 29 12.46 20.50 14.48
N LEU A 30 12.71 19.35 15.13
CA LEU A 30 11.82 18.19 15.11
C LEU A 30 10.59 18.47 15.99
N ILE A 31 10.80 18.93 17.23
CA ILE A 31 9.70 19.31 18.14
C ILE A 31 8.83 20.39 17.50
N ARG A 32 9.44 21.42 16.90
CA ARG A 32 8.71 22.49 16.19
C ARG A 32 8.03 22.06 14.88
N SER A 33 8.20 20.81 14.44
CA SER A 33 7.47 20.25 13.30
C SER A 33 6.18 19.52 13.71
N LEU A 34 6.04 19.17 15.00
CA LEU A 34 4.83 18.62 15.61
C LEU A 34 3.77 19.72 15.80
N ALA A 35 2.53 19.46 15.36
CA ALA A 35 1.41 20.35 15.63
C ALA A 35 0.91 20.24 17.08
N ILE A 36 0.49 21.36 17.64
CA ILE A 36 -0.18 21.46 18.94
C ILE A 36 -1.69 21.62 18.72
N SER A 37 -2.50 20.89 19.49
CA SER A 37 -3.96 21.00 19.47
C SER A 37 -4.42 22.31 20.09
N SER A 38 -5.28 23.03 19.38
CA SER A 38 -5.89 24.28 19.83
C SER A 38 -6.96 24.08 20.92
N THR A 39 -7.48 22.86 21.08
CA THR A 39 -8.62 22.55 21.97
C THR A 39 -8.21 21.90 23.30
N HIS A 40 -6.91 21.65 23.52
CA HIS A 40 -6.39 20.80 24.61
C HIS A 40 -6.94 19.36 24.60
N ARG A 41 -7.06 18.78 23.39
CA ARG A 41 -7.31 17.33 23.20
C ARG A 41 -6.29 16.49 23.99
N ARG A 42 -6.74 15.38 24.58
CA ARG A 42 -5.85 14.42 25.27
C ARG A 42 -4.97 13.68 24.27
N ASP A 43 -3.72 13.46 24.64
CA ASP A 43 -2.74 12.66 23.90
C ASP A 43 -3.29 11.28 23.51
N THR A 44 -3.01 10.85 22.27
CA THR A 44 -3.42 9.55 21.73
C THR A 44 -2.23 8.80 21.13
N PHE A 45 -2.13 7.50 21.40
CA PHE A 45 -1.12 6.65 20.78
C PHE A 45 -1.42 6.41 19.29
N TYR A 46 -0.37 6.45 18.46
CA TYR A 46 -0.41 6.06 17.06
C TYR A 46 0.81 5.17 16.72
N TRP A 47 0.73 4.45 15.61
CA TRP A 47 1.73 3.47 15.17
C TRP A 47 2.59 4.04 14.04
N SER A 48 3.80 4.49 14.38
CA SER A 48 4.72 5.20 13.47
C SER A 48 5.13 4.43 12.20
N TYR A 49 4.95 3.11 12.17
CA TYR A 49 5.25 2.27 11.00
C TYR A 49 4.17 2.30 9.90
N ILE A 50 3.10 3.09 10.03
CA ILE A 50 2.09 3.29 8.98
C ILE A 50 1.58 4.74 8.93
N ARG A 51 1.31 5.26 7.73
CA ARG A 51 0.91 6.66 7.48
C ARG A 51 -0.27 7.13 8.34
N ASN A 52 -1.35 6.34 8.41
CA ASN A 52 -2.57 6.69 9.16
C ASN A 52 -2.45 6.47 10.68
N GLY A 53 -1.37 5.82 11.15
CA GLY A 53 -1.11 5.57 12.56
C GLY A 53 -1.91 4.43 13.19
N GLN A 54 -2.76 3.72 12.44
CA GLN A 54 -3.56 2.65 13.03
C GLN A 54 -2.76 1.34 13.17
N TYR A 55 -2.58 0.89 14.41
CA TYR A 55 -2.04 -0.43 14.69
C TYR A 55 -2.99 -1.53 14.20
N THR A 56 -2.43 -2.58 13.59
CA THR A 56 -3.13 -3.85 13.36
C THR A 56 -2.22 -5.01 13.73
N VAL A 57 -2.79 -6.16 14.11
CA VAL A 57 -2.03 -7.37 14.42
C VAL A 57 -1.14 -7.81 13.24
N LYS A 58 -1.60 -7.59 11.99
CA LYS A 58 -0.82 -7.83 10.77
C LYS A 58 0.43 -6.95 10.70
N LEU A 59 0.32 -5.66 11.01
CA LEU A 59 1.45 -4.73 11.05
C LEU A 59 2.39 -5.04 12.23
N GLY A 60 1.85 -5.33 13.41
CA GLY A 60 2.66 -5.75 14.57
C GLY A 60 3.49 -7.00 14.29
N TYR A 61 2.88 -8.04 13.70
CA TYR A 61 3.61 -9.24 13.29
C TYR A 61 4.63 -8.97 12.16
N TRP A 62 4.33 -8.07 11.23
CA TRP A 62 5.28 -7.67 10.19
C TRP A 62 6.50 -6.93 10.77
N VAL A 63 6.30 -5.99 11.69
CA VAL A 63 7.40 -5.31 12.42
C VAL A 63 8.20 -6.33 13.23
N ALA A 64 7.53 -7.19 13.98
CA ALA A 64 8.18 -8.24 14.79
C ALA A 64 8.99 -9.23 13.94
N ARG A 65 8.54 -9.56 12.73
CA ARG A 65 9.22 -10.51 11.83
C ARG A 65 10.39 -9.90 11.05
N ASN A 66 10.28 -8.64 10.61
CA ASN A 66 11.21 -8.05 9.65
C ASN A 66 12.10 -6.92 10.22
N LEU A 67 11.75 -6.34 11.38
CA LEU A 67 12.51 -5.24 11.99
C LEU A 67 13.01 -5.56 13.41
N LEU A 68 12.30 -6.41 14.18
CA LEU A 68 12.71 -6.80 15.54
C LEU A 68 13.43 -8.16 15.59
N LYS A 69 13.57 -8.85 14.46
CA LYS A 69 14.48 -9.99 14.35
C LYS A 69 15.89 -9.48 14.11
N THR A 70 16.76 -9.68 15.09
CA THR A 70 18.20 -9.77 14.83
C THR A 70 18.44 -10.84 13.76
N GLU A 71 19.40 -10.60 12.87
CA GLU A 71 19.79 -11.57 11.85
C GLU A 71 20.54 -12.74 12.50
N GLU A 72 19.79 -13.71 13.02
CA GLU A 72 20.28 -15.07 13.18
C GLU A 72 20.61 -15.61 11.78
N GLU A 73 21.89 -15.63 11.42
CA GLU A 73 22.41 -16.33 10.24
C GLU A 73 22.09 -17.82 10.34
N LYS A 74 20.92 -18.21 9.81
CA LYS A 74 20.57 -19.63 9.69
C LYS A 74 21.27 -20.15 8.44
N GLU A 75 22.19 -21.10 8.63
CA GLU A 75 22.71 -21.92 7.56
C GLU A 75 21.55 -22.69 6.90
N VAL A 76 21.04 -22.15 5.80
CA VAL A 76 19.99 -22.79 4.99
C VAL A 76 20.68 -23.77 4.03
N VAL A 77 20.92 -24.98 4.54
CA VAL A 77 21.62 -26.09 3.84
C VAL A 77 20.69 -26.82 2.85
N GLU A 78 19.41 -26.45 2.78
CA GLU A 78 18.40 -27.02 1.87
C GLU A 78 17.81 -25.94 0.95
N PRO A 79 17.37 -26.26 -0.29
CA PRO A 79 16.75 -25.28 -1.19
C PRO A 79 15.50 -24.66 -0.58
N SER A 80 15.31 -23.35 -0.79
CA SER A 80 14.24 -22.57 -0.15
C SER A 80 12.84 -22.99 -0.58
N ILE A 81 12.15 -23.74 0.27
CA ILE A 81 10.77 -24.20 0.07
C ILE A 81 9.72 -23.08 0.22
N ILE A 82 10.13 -21.83 0.42
CA ILE A 82 9.24 -20.67 0.63
C ILE A 82 8.35 -20.43 -0.61
N GLU A 83 8.89 -20.58 -1.81
CA GLU A 83 8.15 -20.35 -3.06
C GLU A 83 7.07 -21.41 -3.28
N LEU A 84 7.40 -22.69 -3.03
CA LEU A 84 6.43 -23.80 -3.03
C LEU A 84 5.31 -23.54 -2.00
N GLN A 85 5.66 -23.13 -0.78
CA GLN A 85 4.68 -22.83 0.28
C GLN A 85 3.76 -21.65 -0.08
N ALA A 86 4.28 -20.62 -0.76
CA ALA A 86 3.48 -19.50 -1.24
C ALA A 86 2.57 -19.90 -2.41
N PHE A 87 3.09 -20.69 -3.37
CA PHE A 87 2.34 -21.15 -4.53
C PHE A 87 1.18 -22.08 -4.17
N ALA A 88 1.32 -22.91 -3.13
CA ALA A 88 0.25 -23.76 -2.60
C ALA A 88 -1.05 -23.01 -2.25
N TRP A 89 -0.97 -21.71 -1.93
CA TRP A 89 -2.13 -20.85 -1.66
C TRP A 89 -2.74 -20.19 -2.90
N LYS A 90 -1.96 -20.03 -3.98
CA LYS A 90 -2.38 -19.53 -5.29
C LYS A 90 -3.23 -20.53 -6.08
N LEU A 91 -3.02 -21.83 -5.84
CA LEU A 91 -3.70 -22.93 -6.53
C LEU A 91 -5.21 -22.68 -6.70
N LYS A 92 -5.70 -22.93 -7.92
CA LYS A 92 -7.12 -22.91 -8.28
C LYS A 92 -7.79 -24.19 -7.76
N ALA A 93 -7.98 -24.25 -6.45
CA ALA A 93 -8.58 -25.38 -5.75
C ALA A 93 -9.31 -24.93 -4.47
N PRO A 94 -10.24 -25.74 -3.92
CA PRO A 94 -10.82 -25.52 -2.60
C PRO A 94 -9.75 -25.31 -1.52
N LYS A 95 -9.89 -24.28 -0.67
CA LYS A 95 -8.82 -23.90 0.29
C LYS A 95 -8.46 -25.00 1.32
N LYS A 96 -9.32 -26.00 1.54
CA LYS A 96 -8.99 -27.24 2.29
C LYS A 96 -7.85 -28.05 1.66
N ILE A 97 -7.76 -28.04 0.32
CA ILE A 97 -6.74 -28.73 -0.48
C ILE A 97 -5.45 -27.89 -0.50
N CYS A 98 -5.54 -26.57 -0.72
CA CYS A 98 -4.40 -25.65 -0.57
C CYS A 98 -3.71 -25.81 0.79
N HIS A 99 -4.50 -25.84 1.87
CA HIS A 99 -4.00 -26.05 3.23
C HIS A 99 -3.35 -27.43 3.41
N LEU A 100 -3.92 -28.52 2.87
CA LEU A 100 -3.29 -29.83 2.91
C LEU A 100 -1.93 -29.81 2.19
N ILE A 101 -1.85 -29.26 0.97
CA ILE A 101 -0.60 -29.18 0.21
C ILE A 101 0.45 -28.35 0.95
N TRP A 102 0.05 -27.25 1.57
CA TRP A 102 0.92 -26.48 2.46
C TRP A 102 1.36 -27.28 3.70
N GLN A 103 0.51 -28.13 4.29
CA GLN A 103 0.89 -29.06 5.38
C GLN A 103 1.83 -30.19 4.93
N LEU A 104 1.76 -30.63 3.68
CA LEU A 104 2.73 -31.57 3.10
C LEU A 104 4.11 -30.90 2.96
N LEU A 105 4.14 -29.74 2.30
CA LEU A 105 5.35 -28.94 2.05
C LEU A 105 6.04 -28.43 3.33
N THR A 106 5.28 -28.20 4.40
CA THR A 106 5.84 -27.80 5.71
C THR A 106 6.14 -28.98 6.63
N GLY A 107 5.88 -30.23 6.21
CA GLY A 107 6.06 -31.42 7.06
C GLY A 107 5.12 -31.47 8.28
N HIS A 108 4.00 -30.73 8.27
CA HIS A 108 3.06 -30.66 9.39
C HIS A 108 1.91 -31.68 9.32
N VAL A 109 1.76 -32.38 8.20
CA VAL A 109 0.76 -33.46 7.99
C VAL A 109 0.93 -34.62 8.99
N ALA A 110 -0.17 -35.27 9.34
CA ALA A 110 -0.26 -36.30 10.38
C ALA A 110 0.09 -37.74 9.88
N VAL A 111 1.19 -37.88 9.13
CA VAL A 111 1.78 -39.21 8.87
C VAL A 111 2.43 -39.76 10.14
N THR A 112 2.51 -41.09 10.30
CA THR A 112 2.95 -41.73 11.56
C THR A 112 4.32 -41.23 12.02
N ARG A 113 5.30 -41.06 11.11
CA ARG A 113 6.62 -40.48 11.41
C ARG A 113 6.53 -39.15 12.13
N ASN A 114 5.64 -38.27 11.68
CA ASN A 114 5.48 -36.93 12.24
C ASN A 114 4.75 -36.95 13.59
N LEU A 115 3.96 -37.98 13.85
CA LEU A 115 3.31 -38.23 15.15
C LEU A 115 4.32 -38.84 16.14
N ALA A 116 5.09 -39.83 15.72
CA ALA A 116 6.16 -40.45 16.51
C ALA A 116 7.23 -39.42 16.93
N ARG A 117 7.67 -38.54 16.00
CA ARG A 117 8.55 -37.40 16.30
C ARG A 117 7.97 -36.37 17.29
N ARG A 118 6.66 -36.42 17.57
CA ARG A 118 5.97 -35.60 18.58
C ARG A 118 5.64 -36.41 19.85
N ASN A 119 6.27 -37.56 20.05
CA ASN A 119 6.06 -38.51 21.17
C ASN A 119 4.61 -39.02 21.28
N MET A 120 3.84 -39.03 20.20
CA MET A 120 2.54 -39.70 20.14
C MET A 120 2.76 -41.22 20.14
N LYS A 121 1.98 -41.94 20.95
CA LYS A 121 1.99 -43.42 20.92
C LYS A 121 1.14 -43.91 19.76
N CYS A 122 1.79 -44.17 18.63
CA CYS A 122 1.20 -44.79 17.44
C CYS A 122 2.22 -45.71 16.76
N ASP A 123 1.72 -46.73 16.08
CA ASP A 123 2.54 -47.58 15.23
C ASP A 123 3.12 -46.76 14.07
N ASN A 124 4.39 -46.98 13.71
CA ASN A 124 5.10 -46.16 12.71
C ASN A 124 4.82 -46.60 11.26
N TYR A 125 4.12 -47.72 11.06
CA TYR A 125 3.88 -48.32 9.75
C TYR A 125 2.87 -47.55 8.90
N CYS A 126 3.09 -47.48 7.58
CA CYS A 126 2.11 -46.92 6.64
C CYS A 126 0.86 -47.81 6.57
N PRO A 127 -0.36 -47.28 6.84
CA PRO A 127 -1.58 -48.09 6.95
C PRO A 127 -2.12 -48.61 5.60
N ARG A 128 -1.53 -48.23 4.46
CA ARG A 128 -1.89 -48.76 3.12
C ARG A 128 -0.95 -49.88 2.65
N CYS A 129 0.36 -49.77 2.88
CA CYS A 129 1.37 -50.69 2.34
C CYS A 129 2.17 -51.48 3.39
N GLY A 130 2.18 -51.05 4.66
CA GLY A 130 2.96 -51.67 5.74
C GLY A 130 4.40 -51.17 5.86
N GLU A 131 4.83 -50.16 5.10
CA GLU A 131 6.20 -49.62 5.15
C GLU A 131 6.57 -49.12 6.57
N PRO A 132 7.74 -49.48 7.14
CA PRO A 132 8.04 -49.23 8.57
C PRO A 132 8.13 -47.78 9.05
N GLU A 133 8.23 -46.80 8.15
CA GLU A 133 8.23 -45.38 8.47
C GLU A 133 7.41 -44.60 7.43
N GLU A 134 6.12 -44.37 7.72
CA GLU A 134 5.26 -43.57 6.84
C GLU A 134 5.79 -42.12 6.76
N SER A 135 6.49 -41.83 5.68
CA SER A 135 6.96 -40.49 5.36
C SER A 135 5.87 -39.72 4.61
N VAL A 136 6.06 -38.40 4.47
CA VAL A 136 5.18 -37.57 3.62
C VAL A 136 5.34 -37.95 2.14
N THR A 137 6.52 -38.44 1.77
CA THR A 137 6.82 -38.96 0.44
C THR A 137 6.13 -40.30 0.20
N ASP A 138 6.22 -41.24 1.14
CA ASP A 138 5.55 -42.54 1.07
C ASP A 138 4.04 -42.38 0.93
N ALA A 139 3.38 -41.73 1.89
CA ALA A 139 1.92 -41.65 1.98
C ALA A 139 1.23 -41.00 0.76
N ILE A 140 1.97 -40.22 -0.05
CA ILE A 140 1.44 -39.46 -1.19
C ILE A 140 2.04 -39.89 -2.55
N PHE A 141 3.28 -40.40 -2.59
CA PHE A 141 4.04 -40.57 -3.83
C PHE A 141 4.70 -41.94 -4.03
N GLU A 142 5.09 -42.68 -2.97
CA GLU A 142 5.84 -43.95 -3.10
C GLU A 142 5.03 -45.19 -2.68
N CYS A 143 4.04 -45.03 -1.78
CA CYS A 143 3.14 -46.09 -1.36
C CYS A 143 2.40 -46.70 -2.58
N PRO A 144 2.39 -48.03 -2.82
CA PRO A 144 1.92 -48.59 -4.09
C PRO A 144 0.50 -48.22 -4.54
N PRO A 145 -0.54 -48.13 -3.67
CA PRO A 145 -1.85 -47.57 -4.07
C PRO A 145 -1.84 -46.09 -4.47
N ALA A 146 -0.86 -45.31 -4.02
CA ALA A 146 -0.66 -43.92 -4.43
C ALA A 146 0.08 -43.85 -5.78
N LEU A 147 1.14 -44.65 -5.98
CA LEU A 147 1.77 -44.85 -7.30
C LEU A 147 0.76 -45.28 -8.36
N GLN A 148 -0.13 -46.21 -8.02
CA GLN A 148 -1.23 -46.64 -8.90
C GLN A 148 -2.16 -45.48 -9.25
N ALA A 149 -2.59 -44.68 -8.27
CA ALA A 149 -3.43 -43.50 -8.51
C ALA A 149 -2.73 -42.48 -9.45
N TRP A 150 -1.43 -42.20 -9.25
CA TRP A 150 -0.68 -41.35 -10.17
C TRP A 150 -0.61 -41.95 -11.59
N SER A 151 -0.30 -43.24 -11.73
CA SER A 151 -0.18 -43.91 -13.03
C SER A 151 -1.50 -44.04 -13.81
N LEU A 152 -2.64 -43.87 -13.13
CA LEU A 152 -3.99 -43.95 -13.71
C LEU A 152 -4.61 -42.57 -13.98
N SER A 153 -3.93 -41.49 -13.57
CA SER A 153 -4.43 -40.12 -13.68
C SER A 153 -4.07 -39.43 -14.99
N SER A 154 -4.82 -38.39 -15.34
CA SER A 154 -4.50 -37.48 -16.44
C SER A 154 -3.32 -36.52 -16.16
N THR A 155 -2.85 -36.44 -14.91
CA THR A 155 -1.61 -35.71 -14.56
C THR A 155 -0.40 -36.38 -15.24
N PRO A 156 0.44 -35.65 -15.99
CA PRO A 156 1.59 -36.24 -16.67
C PRO A 156 2.56 -36.91 -15.68
N ALA A 157 2.85 -38.19 -15.90
CA ALA A 157 3.95 -38.90 -15.25
C ALA A 157 5.18 -38.91 -16.16
N SER A 158 6.37 -38.69 -15.58
CA SER A 158 7.62 -38.61 -16.35
C SER A 158 8.69 -39.47 -15.68
N PRO A 159 9.15 -40.57 -16.33
CA PRO A 159 10.13 -41.47 -15.75
C PRO A 159 11.40 -40.75 -15.28
N ASN A 160 11.82 -41.03 -14.04
CA ASN A 160 12.94 -40.40 -13.33
C ASN A 160 12.73 -38.93 -12.89
N LEU A 161 11.57 -38.31 -13.19
CA LEU A 161 11.22 -36.97 -12.72
C LEU A 161 10.01 -36.95 -11.77
N PHE A 162 9.02 -37.81 -12.01
CA PHE A 162 7.83 -37.92 -11.15
C PHE A 162 7.12 -39.28 -11.29
N PRO A 163 6.72 -39.92 -10.16
CA PRO A 163 7.08 -39.59 -8.78
C PRO A 163 8.53 -40.01 -8.43
N VAL A 164 9.16 -39.30 -7.49
CA VAL A 164 10.49 -39.60 -6.93
C VAL A 164 10.49 -39.48 -5.39
N SER A 165 11.57 -39.93 -4.74
CA SER A 165 11.75 -39.94 -3.28
C SER A 165 11.97 -38.56 -2.62
N SER A 166 11.27 -37.52 -3.09
CA SER A 166 11.34 -36.15 -2.59
C SER A 166 10.02 -35.42 -2.77
N VAL A 167 9.35 -35.05 -1.67
CA VAL A 167 8.14 -34.22 -1.69
C VAL A 167 8.39 -32.90 -2.44
N TYR A 168 9.55 -32.27 -2.21
CA TYR A 168 9.86 -30.97 -2.82
C TYR A 168 10.03 -31.09 -4.34
N THR A 169 10.74 -32.13 -4.82
CA THR A 169 10.93 -32.38 -6.26
C THR A 169 9.60 -32.76 -6.94
N ASN A 170 8.77 -33.57 -6.27
CA ASN A 170 7.45 -33.93 -6.77
C ASN A 170 6.52 -32.70 -6.88
N MET A 171 6.50 -31.83 -5.86
CA MET A 171 5.66 -30.63 -5.87
C MET A 171 6.15 -29.56 -6.86
N ASP A 172 7.47 -29.39 -6.99
CA ASP A 172 8.11 -28.52 -8.00
C ASP A 172 7.79 -29.00 -9.44
N TYR A 173 7.84 -30.31 -9.68
CA TYR A 173 7.39 -30.90 -10.95
C TYR A 173 5.90 -30.64 -11.21
N LEU A 174 5.04 -30.90 -10.21
CA LEU A 174 3.59 -30.77 -10.30
C LEU A 174 3.09 -29.32 -10.44
N PHE A 175 3.83 -28.35 -9.90
CA PHE A 175 3.50 -26.93 -10.04
C PHE A 175 3.97 -26.34 -11.38
N TRP A 176 5.17 -26.71 -11.85
CA TRP A 176 5.85 -25.92 -12.90
C TRP A 176 6.43 -26.70 -14.08
N ARG A 177 6.80 -27.98 -13.94
CA ARG A 177 7.55 -28.70 -15.01
C ARG A 177 6.71 -29.60 -15.90
N LYS A 178 5.63 -30.18 -15.39
CA LYS A 178 4.85 -31.26 -16.03
C LYS A 178 4.30 -30.98 -17.44
N ASN A 179 3.95 -29.73 -17.77
CA ASN A 179 3.11 -29.37 -18.92
C ASN A 179 3.60 -28.14 -19.72
N SER A 180 4.81 -27.64 -19.47
CA SER A 180 5.34 -26.42 -20.14
C SER A 180 4.38 -25.22 -20.08
N ILE A 181 3.69 -25.04 -18.95
CA ILE A 181 2.57 -24.10 -18.80
C ILE A 181 3.09 -22.65 -18.87
N ILE A 182 2.49 -21.84 -19.75
CA ILE A 182 2.87 -20.42 -19.93
C ILE A 182 2.50 -19.56 -18.71
N ASP A 183 1.37 -19.86 -18.05
CA ASP A 183 0.94 -19.26 -16.79
C ASP A 183 0.48 -20.34 -15.79
N PRO A 184 1.28 -20.67 -14.77
CA PRO A 184 0.92 -21.63 -13.75
C PRO A 184 -0.33 -21.28 -12.91
N GLU A 185 -0.82 -20.03 -12.94
CA GLU A 185 -2.09 -19.67 -12.30
C GLU A 185 -3.33 -20.05 -13.13
N GLN A 186 -3.16 -20.54 -14.36
CA GLN A 186 -4.24 -21.06 -15.22
C GLN A 186 -4.29 -22.60 -15.28
N ASP A 187 -3.47 -23.29 -14.48
CA ASP A 187 -3.44 -24.75 -14.43
C ASP A 187 -4.78 -25.35 -13.97
N ARG A 188 -5.27 -26.34 -14.74
CA ARG A 188 -6.53 -27.09 -14.49
C ARG A 188 -6.31 -28.57 -14.17
N ASP A 189 -5.06 -29.00 -14.04
CA ASP A 189 -4.69 -30.39 -13.78
C ASP A 189 -5.23 -30.89 -12.41
N PRO A 190 -5.82 -32.10 -12.34
CA PRO A 190 -6.45 -32.65 -11.14
C PRO A 190 -5.51 -33.01 -9.98
N TYR A 191 -4.17 -32.88 -10.11
CA TYR A 191 -3.21 -33.25 -9.06
C TYR A 191 -3.53 -32.75 -7.63
N PRO A 192 -4.14 -31.56 -7.37
CA PRO A 192 -4.49 -31.17 -6.00
C PRO A 192 -5.59 -32.05 -5.42
N TRP A 193 -6.57 -32.44 -6.24
CA TRP A 193 -7.63 -33.37 -5.87
C TRP A 193 -7.07 -34.79 -5.71
N ILE A 194 -6.13 -35.22 -6.56
CA ILE A 194 -5.48 -36.53 -6.45
C ILE A 194 -4.73 -36.65 -5.12
N ILE A 195 -3.89 -35.67 -4.76
CA ILE A 195 -3.23 -35.58 -3.44
C ILE A 195 -4.25 -35.66 -2.30
N TRP A 196 -5.32 -34.86 -2.39
CA TRP A 196 -6.39 -34.84 -1.39
C TRP A 196 -7.11 -36.19 -1.25
N TYR A 197 -7.38 -36.87 -2.37
CA TYR A 197 -8.09 -38.15 -2.39
C TYR A 197 -7.20 -39.34 -2.00
N ILE A 198 -5.89 -39.32 -2.30
CA ILE A 198 -4.89 -40.25 -1.76
C ILE A 198 -4.85 -40.12 -0.23
N TRP A 199 -4.69 -38.91 0.30
CA TRP A 199 -4.70 -38.63 1.75
C TRP A 199 -6.03 -39.05 2.41
N LYS A 200 -7.17 -38.79 1.75
CA LYS A 200 -8.50 -39.22 2.20
C LYS A 200 -8.64 -40.76 2.19
N ALA A 201 -8.06 -41.47 1.23
CA ALA A 201 -8.08 -42.93 1.16
C ALA A 201 -7.19 -43.57 2.25
N ARG A 202 -5.96 -43.05 2.45
CA ARG A 202 -5.07 -43.41 3.57
C ARG A 202 -5.81 -43.34 4.90
N ASN A 203 -6.50 -42.23 5.16
CA ASN A 203 -7.24 -42.04 6.41
C ASN A 203 -8.51 -42.90 6.54
N ASN A 204 -9.21 -43.19 5.43
CA ASN A 204 -10.34 -44.15 5.45
C ASN A 204 -9.87 -45.58 5.79
N LYS A 205 -8.69 -46.00 5.31
CA LYS A 205 -8.10 -47.28 5.69
C LYS A 205 -7.76 -47.32 7.18
N LEU A 206 -7.02 -46.32 7.69
CA LEU A 206 -6.60 -46.26 9.09
C LEU A 206 -7.79 -46.21 10.08
N PHE A 207 -8.75 -45.31 9.87
CA PHE A 207 -9.80 -45.05 10.86
C PHE A 207 -11.09 -45.88 10.65
N ARG A 208 -11.24 -46.56 9.51
CA ARG A 208 -12.49 -47.28 9.16
C ARG A 208 -12.27 -48.65 8.52
N GLY A 209 -11.02 -49.07 8.29
CA GLY A 209 -10.69 -50.30 7.57
C GLY A 209 -10.99 -50.27 6.07
N ILE A 210 -11.57 -49.19 5.55
CA ILE A 210 -12.05 -49.09 4.17
C ILE A 210 -10.86 -48.86 3.24
N ASP A 211 -10.49 -49.89 2.49
CA ASP A 211 -9.65 -49.72 1.31
C ASP A 211 -10.46 -49.05 0.18
N ARG A 212 -9.79 -48.22 -0.61
CA ARG A 212 -10.36 -47.64 -1.83
C ARG A 212 -9.47 -47.96 -3.01
N ASP A 213 -10.12 -48.47 -4.05
CA ASP A 213 -9.52 -48.71 -5.36
C ASP A 213 -8.91 -47.41 -5.93
N PRO A 214 -7.68 -47.45 -6.48
CA PRO A 214 -7.03 -46.27 -7.06
C PRO A 214 -7.69 -45.70 -8.31
N LEU A 215 -8.31 -46.51 -9.18
CA LEU A 215 -8.97 -46.00 -10.39
C LEU A 215 -10.24 -45.21 -10.04
N GLU A 216 -11.06 -45.75 -9.13
CA GLU A 216 -12.22 -45.03 -8.61
C GLU A 216 -11.82 -43.78 -7.84
N LEU A 217 -10.72 -43.83 -7.07
CA LEU A 217 -10.14 -42.67 -6.39
C LEU A 217 -9.79 -41.54 -7.38
N VAL A 218 -9.09 -41.88 -8.47
CA VAL A 218 -8.75 -40.94 -9.55
C VAL A 218 -10.01 -40.38 -10.20
N ARG A 219 -10.97 -41.22 -10.61
CA ARG A 219 -12.24 -40.77 -11.20
C ARG A 219 -12.99 -39.77 -10.33
N TYR A 220 -13.05 -40.00 -9.01
CA TYR A 220 -13.63 -39.04 -8.07
C TYR A 220 -12.81 -37.74 -7.98
N ALA A 221 -11.47 -37.82 -7.99
CA ALA A 221 -10.62 -36.63 -7.95
C ALA A 221 -10.76 -35.76 -9.21
N GLU A 222 -10.77 -36.38 -10.39
CA GLU A 222 -10.92 -35.71 -11.68
C GLU A 222 -12.32 -35.11 -11.86
N SER A 223 -13.37 -35.86 -11.49
CA SER A 223 -14.75 -35.36 -11.50
C SER A 223 -14.97 -34.19 -10.54
N GLU A 224 -14.40 -34.22 -9.33
CA GLU A 224 -14.46 -33.10 -8.38
C GLU A 224 -13.54 -31.93 -8.76
N CYS A 225 -12.53 -32.15 -9.61
CA CYS A 225 -11.73 -31.09 -10.22
C CYS A 225 -12.57 -30.35 -11.28
N GLN A 226 -13.11 -31.08 -12.26
CA GLN A 226 -13.94 -30.52 -13.32
C GLN A 226 -15.16 -29.78 -12.74
N ALA A 227 -15.93 -30.41 -11.86
CA ALA A 227 -17.11 -29.78 -11.25
C ALA A 227 -16.77 -28.55 -10.38
N TRP A 228 -15.55 -28.45 -9.85
CA TRP A 228 -15.10 -27.23 -9.17
C TRP A 228 -14.76 -26.12 -10.15
N PHE A 229 -14.09 -26.42 -11.28
CA PHE A 229 -13.87 -25.44 -12.34
C PHE A 229 -15.20 -24.98 -12.95
N ASP A 230 -16.10 -25.89 -13.33
CA ASP A 230 -17.42 -25.57 -13.89
C ASP A 230 -18.23 -24.63 -12.96
N ALA A 231 -18.15 -24.85 -11.65
CA ALA A 231 -18.85 -24.03 -10.65
C ALA A 231 -18.14 -22.70 -10.31
N ASN A 232 -16.91 -22.48 -10.79
CA ASN A 232 -16.14 -21.23 -10.60
C ASN A 232 -15.84 -20.51 -11.92
N GLU A 233 -16.20 -21.08 -13.07
CA GLU A 233 -16.35 -20.34 -14.33
C GLU A 233 -17.52 -19.36 -14.19
N VAL A 234 -17.19 -18.12 -13.85
CA VAL A 234 -18.11 -17.00 -13.95
C VAL A 234 -18.61 -16.97 -15.39
N PRO A 235 -19.93 -17.13 -15.65
CA PRO A 235 -20.46 -16.96 -16.99
C PRO A 235 -20.04 -15.59 -17.48
N GLN A 236 -19.54 -15.49 -18.72
CA GLN A 236 -19.38 -14.19 -19.33
C GLN A 236 -20.77 -13.59 -19.52
N THR A 237 -21.21 -12.83 -18.52
CA THR A 237 -22.19 -11.77 -18.70
C THR A 237 -21.59 -10.89 -19.77
N VAL A 238 -22.04 -11.08 -21.01
CA VAL A 238 -21.84 -10.11 -22.08
C VAL A 238 -22.27 -8.78 -21.47
N ILE A 239 -21.29 -7.89 -21.28
CA ILE A 239 -21.58 -6.54 -20.82
C ILE A 239 -22.27 -5.88 -22.00
N HIS A 240 -23.60 -6.06 -22.04
CA HIS A 240 -24.46 -5.14 -22.75
C HIS A 240 -24.09 -3.77 -22.18
N GLU A 241 -23.71 -2.85 -23.07
CA GLU A 241 -23.24 -1.52 -22.69
C GLU A 241 -24.42 -0.71 -22.16
N ASN A 242 -24.83 -1.04 -20.93
CA ASN A 242 -25.84 -0.35 -20.14
C ASN A 242 -25.25 1.00 -19.76
N ASN A 243 -25.26 1.91 -20.74
CA ASN A 243 -24.92 3.33 -20.67
C ASN A 243 -23.99 3.66 -19.52
N THR A 244 -22.67 3.55 -19.76
CA THR A 244 -21.67 4.23 -18.95
C THR A 244 -22.21 5.61 -18.60
N GLU A 245 -22.40 5.91 -17.32
CA GLU A 245 -22.76 7.27 -16.90
C GLU A 245 -21.62 8.16 -17.40
N ASP A 246 -21.92 8.94 -18.43
CA ASP A 246 -20.96 9.82 -19.12
C ASP A 246 -20.23 10.61 -18.03
N PRO A 247 -18.91 10.40 -17.83
CA PRO A 247 -18.23 10.77 -16.61
C PRO A 247 -18.33 12.28 -16.46
N GLN A 248 -19.29 12.70 -15.61
CA GLN A 248 -19.89 14.03 -15.72
C GLN A 248 -18.79 15.05 -15.86
N VAL A 249 -18.82 15.81 -16.96
CA VAL A 249 -17.91 16.92 -17.17
C VAL A 249 -18.19 17.90 -16.04
N LEU A 250 -17.44 17.73 -14.95
CA LEU A 250 -17.46 18.62 -13.81
C LEU A 250 -17.13 19.98 -14.40
N SER A 251 -18.15 20.81 -14.51
CA SER A 251 -17.98 22.22 -14.81
C SER A 251 -17.07 22.73 -13.70
N LEU A 252 -15.81 23.01 -14.06
CA LEU A 252 -14.74 23.37 -13.13
C LEU A 252 -14.90 24.83 -12.68
N GLY A 253 -16.12 25.12 -12.22
CA GLY A 253 -16.49 26.39 -11.65
C GLY A 253 -15.87 26.53 -10.27
N ASN A 254 -15.12 27.62 -10.11
CA ASN A 254 -14.73 28.15 -8.81
C ASN A 254 -13.98 27.12 -7.94
N ILE A 255 -12.86 26.59 -8.46
CA ILE A 255 -12.05 25.54 -7.81
C ILE A 255 -10.67 26.06 -7.38
N CYS A 256 -10.21 25.63 -6.20
CA CYS A 256 -8.87 25.88 -5.67
C CYS A 256 -8.03 24.59 -5.70
N LEU A 257 -7.02 24.54 -6.59
CA LEU A 257 -6.08 23.42 -6.65
C LEU A 257 -4.95 23.60 -5.63
N LEU A 258 -4.45 22.50 -5.04
CA LEU A 258 -3.38 22.49 -4.04
C LEU A 258 -2.29 21.43 -4.33
N ASP A 259 -1.05 21.68 -3.90
CA ASP A 259 0.16 20.86 -4.17
C ASP A 259 1.17 20.98 -2.99
N GLY A 260 1.72 19.85 -2.50
CA GLY A 260 2.65 19.77 -1.36
C GLY A 260 4.05 19.26 -1.74
N SER A 261 5.07 20.13 -1.69
CA SER A 261 6.44 19.82 -2.13
C SER A 261 7.40 19.51 -0.98
N TRP A 262 7.61 18.20 -0.73
CA TRP A 262 8.44 17.67 0.36
C TRP A 262 9.66 16.88 -0.16
N THR A 263 10.81 17.04 0.50
CA THR A 263 12.05 16.31 0.17
C THR A 263 12.74 15.82 1.45
N PRO A 264 13.12 14.52 1.58
CA PRO A 264 13.70 13.96 2.80
C PRO A 264 14.96 14.67 3.33
N ALA A 265 15.74 15.30 2.45
CA ALA A 265 17.00 15.99 2.79
C ALA A 265 16.86 17.52 2.98
N ALA A 266 15.67 18.10 2.79
CA ALA A 266 15.49 19.55 2.86
C ALA A 266 15.20 20.06 4.27
N HIS A 267 15.71 21.27 4.57
CA HIS A 267 15.39 22.04 5.79
C HIS A 267 14.05 22.79 5.67
N PHE A 268 13.63 23.07 4.45
CA PHE A 268 12.39 23.76 4.12
C PHE A 268 11.48 22.84 3.31
N SER A 269 10.21 23.21 3.23
CA SER A 269 9.15 22.51 2.52
C SER A 269 8.27 23.52 1.82
N GLY A 270 7.84 23.20 0.59
CA GLY A 270 6.98 24.07 -0.21
C GLY A 270 5.52 23.65 -0.11
N CYS A 271 4.60 24.60 0.01
CA CYS A 271 3.17 24.35 -0.16
C CYS A 271 2.50 25.51 -0.90
N GLY A 272 1.32 25.24 -1.44
CA GLY A 272 0.42 26.30 -1.86
C GLY A 272 -0.67 25.86 -2.82
N TRP A 273 -1.31 26.86 -3.41
CA TRP A 273 -2.60 26.70 -4.07
C TRP A 273 -2.83 27.71 -5.19
N VAL A 274 -3.79 27.39 -6.07
CA VAL A 274 -4.19 28.19 -7.23
C VAL A 274 -5.72 28.17 -7.36
N TRP A 275 -6.36 29.32 -7.21
CA TRP A 275 -7.80 29.50 -7.37
C TRP A 275 -8.14 29.92 -8.82
N MET A 276 -9.09 29.19 -9.42
CA MET A 276 -9.55 29.40 -10.79
C MET A 276 -11.07 29.57 -10.88
N ASP A 277 -11.51 30.41 -11.82
CA ASP A 277 -12.92 30.59 -12.16
C ASP A 277 -13.45 29.54 -13.15
N ASN A 278 -14.75 29.63 -13.44
CA ASN A 278 -15.48 28.79 -14.39
C ASN A 278 -14.96 28.87 -15.85
N GLY A 279 -14.10 29.86 -16.17
CA GLY A 279 -13.43 29.99 -17.46
C GLY A 279 -12.01 29.39 -17.49
N GLY A 280 -11.53 28.87 -16.35
CA GLY A 280 -10.16 28.41 -16.14
C GLY A 280 -9.15 29.55 -16.02
N ASN A 281 -9.58 30.77 -15.68
CA ASN A 281 -8.69 31.88 -15.41
C ASN A 281 -8.23 31.82 -13.96
N ILE A 282 -6.93 32.01 -13.72
CA ILE A 282 -6.39 32.12 -12.36
C ILE A 282 -6.73 33.50 -11.80
N HIS A 283 -7.46 33.55 -10.69
CA HIS A 283 -7.77 34.80 -9.98
C HIS A 283 -6.75 35.09 -8.88
N LEU A 284 -6.34 34.06 -8.15
CA LEU A 284 -5.40 34.18 -7.04
C LEU A 284 -4.56 32.92 -6.90
N MET A 285 -3.31 33.06 -6.46
CA MET A 285 -2.44 31.95 -6.12
C MET A 285 -1.53 32.35 -4.97
N GLY A 286 -1.21 31.40 -4.10
CA GLY A 286 -0.30 31.61 -2.97
C GLY A 286 0.80 30.57 -2.97
N THR A 287 2.06 30.99 -2.95
CA THR A 287 3.22 30.11 -2.76
C THR A 287 3.89 30.37 -1.41
N ARG A 288 4.27 29.32 -0.66
CA ARG A 288 4.89 29.45 0.67
C ARG A 288 5.98 28.41 0.87
N ASN A 289 7.12 28.87 1.40
CA ASN A 289 8.10 28.01 2.04
C ASN A 289 7.85 27.99 3.55
N ILE A 290 7.83 26.81 4.15
CA ILE A 290 7.73 26.58 5.59
C ILE A 290 8.93 25.78 6.09
N THR A 291 9.19 25.81 7.40
CA THR A 291 10.10 24.85 8.04
C THR A 291 9.60 23.43 7.82
N ARG A 292 10.52 22.49 7.59
CA ARG A 292 10.26 21.06 7.37
C ARG A 292 9.12 20.51 8.26
N ARG A 293 8.13 19.87 7.63
CA ARG A 293 7.16 18.98 8.31
C ARG A 293 7.57 17.52 8.14
N GLU A 294 7.01 16.63 8.95
CA GLU A 294 7.48 15.24 9.06
C GLU A 294 7.39 14.44 7.75
N SER A 295 6.39 14.71 6.91
CA SER A 295 6.12 13.94 5.69
C SER A 295 5.43 14.78 4.61
N ALA A 296 5.39 14.26 3.38
CA ALA A 296 4.69 14.90 2.26
C ALA A 296 3.19 15.12 2.54
N LEU A 297 2.52 14.18 3.22
CA LEU A 297 1.09 14.32 3.55
C LEU A 297 0.80 15.50 4.49
N HIS A 298 1.73 15.85 5.38
CA HIS A 298 1.59 17.06 6.18
C HIS A 298 1.62 18.33 5.33
N LEU A 299 2.27 18.32 4.16
CA LEU A 299 2.28 19.47 3.25
C LEU A 299 1.04 19.57 2.38
N GLU A 300 0.50 18.43 1.94
CA GLU A 300 -0.80 18.39 1.25
C GLU A 300 -1.91 18.96 2.17
N LEU A 301 -1.90 18.54 3.44
CA LEU A 301 -2.83 19.01 4.46
C LEU A 301 -2.60 20.48 4.85
N GLU A 302 -1.35 20.93 4.93
CA GLU A 302 -0.99 22.35 5.14
C GLU A 302 -1.38 23.23 3.93
N ALA A 303 -1.22 22.72 2.69
CA ALA A 303 -1.64 23.39 1.47
C ALA A 303 -3.17 23.57 1.44
N LEU A 304 -3.93 22.52 1.81
CA LEU A 304 -5.37 22.62 1.98
C LEU A 304 -5.76 23.63 3.07
N ARG A 305 -5.15 23.56 4.27
CA ARG A 305 -5.45 24.50 5.36
C ARG A 305 -5.22 25.94 4.93
N TRP A 306 -4.06 26.20 4.31
CA TRP A 306 -3.70 27.54 3.87
C TRP A 306 -4.55 28.02 2.68
N ALA A 307 -4.97 27.12 1.78
CA ALA A 307 -5.95 27.43 0.74
C ALA A 307 -7.29 27.87 1.37
N MET A 308 -7.82 27.09 2.32
CA MET A 308 -9.07 27.41 3.03
C MET A 308 -8.98 28.72 3.81
N GLU A 309 -7.87 28.98 4.53
CA GLU A 309 -7.61 30.24 5.24
C GLU A 309 -7.72 31.48 4.33
N ASN A 310 -7.28 31.37 3.06
CA ASN A 310 -7.37 32.44 2.06
C ASN A 310 -8.75 32.48 1.36
N MET A 311 -9.28 31.34 0.95
CA MET A 311 -10.56 31.28 0.24
C MET A 311 -11.70 31.82 1.10
N SER A 312 -11.67 31.57 2.42
CA SER A 312 -12.64 32.09 3.41
C SER A 312 -12.59 33.60 3.60
N GLN A 313 -11.53 34.29 3.14
CA GLN A 313 -11.38 35.75 3.27
C GLN A 313 -11.52 36.50 1.94
N HIS A 314 -11.29 35.82 0.81
CA HIS A 314 -11.04 36.47 -0.47
C HIS A 314 -11.83 35.88 -1.66
N SER A 315 -12.70 34.88 -1.45
CA SER A 315 -13.43 34.22 -2.55
C SER A 315 -14.78 33.67 -2.11
N THR A 316 -15.54 33.14 -3.07
CA THR A 316 -16.69 32.26 -2.83
C THR A 316 -16.37 30.78 -3.10
N CYS A 317 -15.08 30.42 -3.18
CA CYS A 317 -14.64 29.07 -3.56
C CYS A 317 -14.98 28.05 -2.45
N GLN A 318 -15.75 27.02 -2.80
CA GLN A 318 -16.13 25.91 -1.91
C GLN A 318 -15.45 24.58 -2.28
N SER A 319 -14.79 24.55 -3.44
CA SER A 319 -14.31 23.33 -4.10
C SER A 319 -12.79 23.28 -4.16
N PHE A 320 -12.22 22.18 -3.66
CA PHE A 320 -10.77 21.99 -3.57
C PHE A 320 -10.32 20.77 -4.38
N GLY A 321 -9.16 20.86 -5.05
CA GLY A 321 -8.64 19.78 -5.90
C GLY A 321 -7.18 19.42 -5.60
N THR A 322 -6.90 18.13 -5.47
CA THR A 322 -5.54 17.58 -5.19
C THR A 322 -5.32 16.30 -6.00
N ASP A 323 -4.07 16.02 -6.41
CA ASP A 323 -3.71 14.70 -6.94
C ASP A 323 -3.35 13.67 -5.84
N CYS A 324 -3.37 14.07 -4.57
CA CYS A 324 -3.14 13.21 -3.41
C CYS A 324 -4.41 12.48 -2.91
N LYS A 325 -4.52 11.18 -3.25
CA LYS A 325 -5.62 10.31 -2.78
C LYS A 325 -5.66 10.14 -1.25
N ASP A 326 -4.49 10.08 -0.61
CA ASP A 326 -4.38 9.92 0.85
C ASP A 326 -5.03 11.11 1.57
N LEU A 327 -4.85 12.35 1.09
CA LEU A 327 -5.51 13.54 1.65
C LEU A 327 -7.04 13.45 1.51
N ILE A 328 -7.56 13.01 0.36
CA ILE A 328 -9.02 12.89 0.16
C ILE A 328 -9.63 11.84 1.09
N ALA A 329 -8.94 10.71 1.30
CA ALA A 329 -9.35 9.72 2.31
C ALA A 329 -9.26 10.30 3.73
N MET A 330 -8.22 11.09 4.02
CA MET A 330 -8.01 11.75 5.31
C MET A 330 -9.11 12.76 5.66
N ILE A 331 -9.61 13.54 4.70
CA ILE A 331 -10.72 14.48 4.90
C ILE A 331 -12.09 13.77 4.98
N LYS A 332 -12.26 12.61 4.33
CA LYS A 332 -13.51 11.83 4.38
C LYS A 332 -13.66 10.98 5.63
N GLU A 333 -12.55 10.43 6.13
CA GLU A 333 -12.54 9.51 7.28
C GLU A 333 -11.46 9.94 8.31
N PRO A 334 -11.52 11.16 8.87
CA PRO A 334 -10.44 11.72 9.71
C PRO A 334 -10.12 10.87 10.95
N HIS A 335 -11.13 10.17 11.50
CA HIS A 335 -10.97 9.22 12.60
C HIS A 335 -10.10 7.99 12.27
N VAL A 336 -9.87 7.68 10.99
CA VAL A 336 -8.93 6.64 10.53
C VAL A 336 -7.48 7.13 10.56
N TRP A 337 -7.24 8.44 10.48
CA TRP A 337 -5.92 9.05 10.30
C TRP A 337 -5.37 9.63 11.60
N THR A 338 -5.26 8.76 12.61
CA THR A 338 -4.79 9.08 13.97
C THR A 338 -3.48 9.87 14.04
N SER A 339 -2.53 9.65 13.11
CA SER A 339 -1.29 10.45 13.03
C SER A 339 -1.50 11.95 12.78
N PHE A 340 -2.61 12.33 12.14
CA PHE A 340 -2.92 13.70 11.69
C PHE A 340 -4.05 14.34 12.50
N ALA A 341 -4.44 13.73 13.64
CA ALA A 341 -5.62 14.12 14.40
C ALA A 341 -5.58 15.58 14.91
N THR A 342 -4.40 16.17 15.05
CA THR A 342 -4.17 17.56 15.46
C THR A 342 -4.32 18.55 14.29
N GLU A 343 -3.77 18.22 13.13
CA GLU A 343 -3.93 19.01 11.91
C GLU A 343 -5.37 18.96 11.39
N LEU A 344 -6.02 17.80 11.46
CA LEU A 344 -7.40 17.59 10.99
C LEU A 344 -8.41 18.41 11.79
N GLU A 345 -8.25 18.51 13.13
CA GLU A 345 -9.04 19.41 13.99
C GLU A 345 -9.08 20.85 13.46
N ARG A 346 -7.97 21.33 12.85
CA ARG A 346 -7.89 22.68 12.27
C ARG A 346 -8.56 22.77 10.90
N ILE A 347 -8.61 21.68 10.13
CA ILE A 347 -9.40 21.60 8.88
C ILE A 347 -10.89 21.51 9.19
N GLU A 348 -11.30 20.63 10.11
CA GLU A 348 -12.69 20.47 10.57
C GLU A 348 -13.24 21.81 11.10
N THR A 349 -12.43 22.56 11.85
CA THR A 349 -12.79 23.92 12.30
C THR A 349 -12.98 24.89 11.11
N LEU A 350 -12.12 24.85 10.10
CA LEU A 350 -12.24 25.71 8.92
C LEU A 350 -13.44 25.30 8.03
N GLN A 351 -13.78 24.01 7.94
CA GLN A 351 -14.91 23.51 7.14
C GLN A 351 -16.26 24.11 7.58
N ILE A 352 -16.39 24.58 8.82
CA ILE A 352 -17.57 25.32 9.29
C ILE A 352 -17.82 26.60 8.46
N CYS A 353 -16.79 27.20 7.87
CA CYS A 353 -16.89 28.35 6.97
C CYS A 353 -17.24 27.97 5.51
N PHE A 354 -17.33 26.68 5.18
CA PHE A 354 -17.55 26.17 3.82
C PHE A 354 -18.79 25.25 3.78
N PRO A 355 -20.02 25.80 3.69
CA PRO A 355 -21.25 25.01 3.75
C PRO A 355 -21.37 23.97 2.62
N ASP A 356 -20.79 24.25 1.46
CA ASP A 356 -20.78 23.37 0.28
C ASP A 356 -19.38 22.75 0.04
N PHE A 357 -18.59 22.56 1.11
CA PHE A 357 -17.22 22.05 1.02
C PHE A 357 -17.13 20.77 0.19
N SER A 358 -16.34 20.81 -0.88
CA SER A 358 -16.00 19.62 -1.67
C SER A 358 -14.48 19.49 -1.86
N ILE A 359 -13.98 18.24 -1.82
CA ILE A 359 -12.60 17.93 -2.18
C ILE A 359 -12.57 16.76 -3.18
N ILE A 360 -11.97 17.00 -4.34
CA ILE A 360 -11.99 16.08 -5.50
C ILE A 360 -10.58 15.65 -5.94
N HIS A 361 -10.51 14.48 -6.57
CA HIS A 361 -9.24 13.91 -7.06
C HIS A 361 -8.92 14.42 -8.47
N TRP A 362 -7.86 15.21 -8.59
CA TRP A 362 -7.50 15.92 -9.80
C TRP A 362 -6.57 15.11 -10.71
N LEU A 363 -7.15 14.15 -11.46
CA LEU A 363 -6.42 13.37 -12.46
C LEU A 363 -6.19 14.15 -13.76
N CYS A 364 -5.04 14.83 -13.84
CA CYS A 364 -4.51 15.35 -15.10
C CYS A 364 -3.97 14.22 -15.99
N ALA A 365 -4.88 13.36 -16.47
CA ALA A 365 -4.56 12.17 -17.29
C ALA A 365 -5.74 11.61 -18.13
N SER A 366 -6.94 12.20 -18.12
CA SER A 366 -8.06 11.74 -18.96
C SER A 366 -8.08 12.43 -20.34
N HIS A 367 -8.16 11.62 -21.40
CA HIS A 367 -8.20 12.10 -22.79
C HIS A 367 -9.50 12.83 -23.18
N SER A 368 -10.43 13.04 -22.25
CA SER A 368 -11.64 13.86 -22.44
C SER A 368 -11.40 15.37 -22.32
N CYS A 369 -10.30 15.81 -21.69
CA CYS A 369 -9.96 17.24 -21.58
C CYS A 369 -9.24 17.77 -22.85
N SER A 370 -9.90 17.67 -24.01
CA SER A 370 -9.40 18.13 -25.32
C SER A 370 -9.43 19.67 -25.49
N GLY A 371 -8.84 20.40 -24.53
CA GLY A 371 -8.68 21.85 -24.56
C GLY A 371 -7.26 22.27 -24.17
N VAL A 372 -6.59 23.03 -25.04
CA VAL A 372 -5.14 23.35 -25.04
C VAL A 372 -4.68 24.25 -23.86
N LYS A 373 -5.46 24.31 -22.77
CA LYS A 373 -5.17 25.09 -21.56
C LYS A 373 -4.70 24.23 -20.37
N SER A 374 -5.21 23.01 -20.17
CA SER A 374 -5.00 22.23 -18.94
C SER A 374 -3.52 21.89 -18.66
N GLU A 375 -2.83 21.31 -19.63
CA GLU A 375 -1.43 20.88 -19.51
C GLU A 375 -0.45 22.07 -19.55
N SER A 376 -0.80 23.12 -20.30
CA SER A 376 -0.14 24.43 -20.25
C SER A 376 -0.24 25.04 -18.84
N THR A 377 -1.41 24.94 -18.20
CA THR A 377 -1.62 25.37 -16.82
C THR A 377 -0.84 24.51 -15.82
N ARG A 378 -0.84 23.17 -15.90
CA ARG A 378 -0.01 22.33 -14.99
C ARG A 378 1.47 22.65 -15.12
N ASN A 379 1.96 22.90 -16.34
CA ASN A 379 3.37 23.26 -16.57
C ASN A 379 3.70 24.72 -16.19
N ARG A 380 2.79 25.69 -16.36
CA ARG A 380 2.95 27.06 -15.81
C ARG A 380 2.99 27.01 -14.29
N ILE A 381 2.04 26.30 -13.67
CA ILE A 381 1.97 26.06 -12.22
C ILE A 381 3.28 25.45 -11.73
N LYS A 382 3.69 24.26 -12.21
CA LYS A 382 4.94 23.59 -11.76
C LYS A 382 6.24 24.29 -12.19
N SER A 383 6.27 25.14 -13.22
CA SER A 383 7.45 25.98 -13.53
C SER A 383 7.54 27.26 -12.69
N THR A 384 6.42 27.81 -12.21
CA THR A 384 6.42 28.88 -11.19
C THR A 384 6.87 28.32 -9.84
N TRP A 385 6.28 27.20 -9.37
CA TRP A 385 6.70 26.51 -8.15
C TRP A 385 8.21 26.20 -8.12
N ASN A 386 8.76 25.66 -9.23
CA ASN A 386 10.18 25.31 -9.33
C ASN A 386 11.14 26.49 -9.54
N ARG A 387 10.64 27.69 -9.87
CA ARG A 387 11.46 28.92 -9.90
C ARG A 387 11.61 29.49 -8.49
N ASP A 388 10.51 29.76 -7.80
CA ASP A 388 10.55 30.50 -6.53
C ASP A 388 11.14 29.67 -5.39
N SER A 389 10.98 28.34 -5.42
CA SER A 389 11.65 27.42 -4.49
C SER A 389 13.18 27.31 -4.70
N LYS A 390 13.69 27.64 -5.89
CA LYS A 390 15.14 27.72 -6.16
C LYS A 390 15.76 29.08 -5.83
N ILE A 391 14.97 30.15 -5.85
CA ILE A 391 15.46 31.54 -5.70
C ILE A 391 16.00 31.88 -4.28
N LYS A 392 15.91 30.95 -3.31
CA LYS A 392 16.56 31.07 -1.98
C LYS A 392 17.55 29.95 -1.63
N MET A 393 18.16 29.27 -2.62
CA MET A 393 19.28 28.33 -2.40
C MET A 393 20.69 28.93 -2.60
N VAL A 394 20.82 30.26 -2.78
CA VAL A 394 22.12 30.95 -2.81
C VAL A 394 22.05 32.21 -1.95
N GLY A 395 22.94 32.34 -0.97
CA GLY A 395 23.03 33.53 -0.13
C GLY A 395 24.17 33.50 0.88
N SER A 396 25.31 34.11 0.52
CA SER A 396 26.53 34.34 1.35
C SER A 396 27.26 33.05 1.78
N VAL A 397 28.60 32.93 1.87
CA VAL A 397 29.79 33.82 1.76
C VAL A 397 30.89 32.96 1.06
N THR A 398 31.89 33.39 0.25
CA THR A 398 32.51 34.67 -0.16
C THR A 398 32.87 34.63 -1.67
N GLU A 399 33.28 35.78 -2.26
CA GLU A 399 34.10 35.93 -3.50
C GLU A 399 33.54 35.35 -4.83
N ALA A 400 33.89 35.84 -6.03
CA ALA A 400 34.26 37.19 -6.48
C ALA A 400 33.96 37.31 -8.00
N HIS A 401 33.88 38.54 -8.51
CA HIS A 401 33.80 38.94 -9.93
C HIS A 401 32.53 38.66 -10.77
N ASP A 402 32.08 39.77 -11.36
CA ASP A 402 31.62 39.97 -12.74
C ASP A 402 30.23 39.56 -13.28
N SER A 403 29.47 40.63 -13.58
CA SER A 403 28.91 40.87 -14.92
C SER A 403 27.64 40.11 -15.35
N LYS A 404 26.48 40.52 -14.78
CA LYS A 404 25.35 41.16 -15.51
C LYS A 404 24.10 41.39 -14.63
N VAL A 405 24.08 42.51 -13.89
CA VAL A 405 22.90 42.98 -13.12
C VAL A 405 22.57 44.42 -13.54
N GLU A 406 21.89 44.56 -14.69
CA GLU A 406 21.70 45.87 -15.37
C GLU A 406 20.34 45.96 -16.12
N ALA A 407 19.38 45.05 -15.87
CA ALA A 407 18.20 44.88 -16.74
C ALA A 407 16.81 45.12 -16.11
N LEU A 408 16.68 45.26 -14.78
CA LEU A 408 15.36 45.35 -14.11
C LEU A 408 15.18 46.53 -13.15
N TRP A 409 16.20 47.36 -12.94
CA TRP A 409 16.09 48.55 -12.07
C TRP A 409 15.47 49.79 -12.75
N TRP A 410 15.19 49.72 -14.07
CA TRP A 410 14.74 50.86 -14.87
C TRP A 410 13.21 51.00 -15.03
N SER A 411 12.42 49.96 -14.73
CA SER A 411 10.96 49.99 -14.97
C SER A 411 10.14 50.59 -13.80
N TYR A 412 10.70 50.61 -12.57
CA TYR A 412 9.97 51.00 -11.36
C TYR A 412 10.11 52.50 -10.97
N ARG A 413 10.75 53.33 -11.82
CA ARG A 413 11.00 54.76 -11.52
C ARG A 413 10.29 55.77 -12.43
N ILE A 414 9.46 55.31 -13.36
CA ILE A 414 8.80 56.17 -14.37
C ILE A 414 7.30 56.37 -14.10
N THR A 415 6.65 55.48 -13.34
CA THR A 415 5.20 55.49 -13.05
C THR A 415 4.80 56.10 -11.69
N GLN A 416 5.67 56.93 -11.10
CA GLN A 416 5.45 57.63 -9.82
C GLN A 416 5.89 59.11 -9.88
N ARG A 417 5.73 59.79 -11.03
CA ARG A 417 6.10 61.22 -11.16
C ARG A 417 5.23 62.06 -12.11
N MET A 418 3.99 61.64 -12.35
CA MET A 418 2.91 62.46 -12.88
C MET A 418 1.64 62.07 -12.12
N ILE A 419 0.76 63.05 -11.83
CA ILE A 419 -0.21 63.03 -10.71
C ILE A 419 0.54 63.08 -9.36
N GLY A 420 0.51 64.17 -8.58
CA GLY A 420 0.06 65.54 -8.89
C GLY A 420 -0.51 66.23 -7.65
N GLU A 421 0.10 67.32 -7.21
CA GLU A 421 -0.39 68.15 -6.09
C GLU A 421 0.14 69.58 -6.23
N ASP A 422 -0.66 70.46 -6.82
CA ASP A 422 -0.59 71.91 -6.61
C ASP A 422 -1.44 72.23 -5.38
N GLY A 423 -0.87 72.83 -4.32
CA GLY A 423 -1.57 72.93 -3.04
C GLY A 423 -0.94 73.85 -1.99
N VAL A 424 -1.09 75.17 -2.20
CA VAL A 424 -0.71 76.30 -1.31
C VAL A 424 0.77 76.65 -1.29
#